data_AF-A0A1A2PYY6-F1
#
_entry.id   AF-A0A1A2PYY6-F1
#
_cell.length_a   1.000
_cell.length_b   1.000
_cell.length_c   1.000
_cell.angle_alpha   90.00
_cell.angle_beta   90.00
_cell.angle_gamma   90.00
#
_symmetry.space_group_name_H-M   'P 1'
#
loop_
_entity.id
_entity.type
_entity.pdbx_description
1 polymer ?
#
loop_
_entity_poly.entity_id
_entity_poly.type
_entity_poly.pdbx_seq_one_letter_code
_entity_poly.pdbx_strand_id
1 'polypeptide(L)'
;MEEEIHVGSPLPADVAGHDPADMDAVLARLRRAHGQLGGVIAMIEQGRSCKDVVTQLAAVSRALDRAGFKIVASGLRDCITRPEGSPTDRPGLSIDELEKLFLSLA
;
A
#
# COMPACT_ATOMS: atom_id res chain seq x y z
N MET A 1 22.50 25.12 21.12
CA MET A 1 21.07 24.80 21.21
C MET A 1 20.54 24.86 19.79
N GLU A 2 20.73 23.77 19.06
CA GLU A 2 20.17 23.58 17.73
C GLU A 2 19.56 22.18 17.77
N GLU A 3 18.24 22.16 17.74
CA GLU A 3 17.39 21.00 17.94
C GLU A 3 17.26 20.27 16.60
N GLU A 4 17.91 19.11 16.47
CA GLU A 4 17.74 18.23 15.31
C GLU A 4 16.32 17.67 15.30
N ILE A 5 15.54 18.19 14.37
CA ILE A 5 14.23 17.65 13.98
C ILE A 5 14.45 16.25 13.40
N HIS A 6 14.09 15.24 14.17
CA HIS A 6 14.16 13.82 13.79
C HIS A 6 13.13 13.54 12.68
N VAL A 7 13.51 13.83 11.43
CA VAL A 7 12.77 13.37 10.24
C VAL A 7 12.87 11.85 10.21
N GLY A 8 11.70 11.22 10.26
CA GLY A 8 11.53 9.78 10.42
C GLY A 8 12.38 8.93 9.48
N SER A 9 12.83 7.80 10.03
CA SER A 9 13.67 6.79 9.38
C SER A 9 13.24 6.49 7.94
N PRO A 10 14.20 6.32 7.00
CA PRO A 10 13.88 5.96 5.62
C PRO A 10 13.16 4.60 5.59
N LEU A 11 12.08 4.55 4.82
CA LEU A 11 11.34 3.31 4.55
C LEU A 11 12.31 2.26 3.93
N PRO A 12 12.13 0.97 4.24
CA PRO A 12 13.05 -0.08 3.83
C PRO A 12 13.14 -0.19 2.29
N ALA A 13 14.29 -0.69 1.82
CA ALA A 13 14.76 -0.60 0.44
C ALA A 13 13.90 -1.34 -0.61
N ASP A 14 12.95 -2.17 -0.17
CA ASP A 14 11.92 -2.83 -0.97
C ASP A 14 10.87 -1.86 -1.54
N VAL A 15 10.74 -0.66 -0.98
CA VAL A 15 9.78 0.37 -1.44
C VAL A 15 10.35 1.23 -2.59
N ALA A 16 11.62 1.04 -2.96
CA ALA A 16 12.37 1.96 -3.80
C ALA A 16 12.18 1.79 -5.33
N GLY A 17 11.08 1.15 -5.75
CA GLY A 17 10.65 0.97 -7.14
C GLY A 17 9.26 1.53 -7.41
N HIS A 18 8.91 2.64 -6.75
CA HIS A 18 7.60 3.28 -6.87
C HIS A 18 7.74 4.79 -7.04
N ASP A 19 6.90 5.37 -7.90
CA ASP A 19 6.76 6.82 -8.04
C ASP A 19 6.35 7.43 -6.68
N PRO A 20 7.09 8.43 -6.14
CA PRO A 20 6.79 9.04 -4.85
C PRO A 20 5.36 9.56 -4.72
N ALA A 21 4.81 10.14 -5.79
CA ALA A 21 3.44 10.67 -5.80
C ALA A 21 2.39 9.54 -5.78
N ASP A 22 2.69 8.41 -6.42
CA ASP A 22 1.85 7.22 -6.35
C ASP A 22 1.81 6.66 -4.91
N MET A 23 2.94 6.70 -4.21
CA MET A 23 3.05 6.22 -2.82
C MET A 23 2.37 7.15 -1.80
N ASP A 24 2.41 8.47 -2.00
CA ASP A 24 1.66 9.41 -1.16
C ASP A 24 0.15 9.14 -1.23
N ALA A 25 -0.38 8.89 -2.43
CA ALA A 25 -1.78 8.55 -2.64
C ALA A 25 -2.15 7.21 -1.97
N VAL A 26 -1.27 6.21 -2.07
CA VAL A 26 -1.42 4.91 -1.39
C VAL A 26 -1.44 5.10 0.13
N LEU A 27 -0.49 5.85 0.70
CA LEU A 27 -0.42 6.11 2.13
C LEU A 27 -1.66 6.85 2.64
N ALA A 28 -2.14 7.87 1.92
CA ALA A 28 -3.37 8.57 2.26
C ALA A 28 -4.58 7.62 2.31
N ARG A 29 -4.63 6.65 1.37
CA ARG A 29 -5.68 5.64 1.32
C ARG A 29 -5.60 4.64 2.46
N LEU A 30 -4.40 4.15 2.77
CA LEU A 30 -4.16 3.22 3.88
C LEU A 30 -4.49 3.87 5.23
N ARG A 31 -4.12 5.14 5.44
CA ARG A 31 -4.50 5.90 6.64
C ARG A 31 -6.02 6.01 6.81
N ARG A 32 -6.74 6.24 5.71
CA ARG A 32 -8.22 6.24 5.73
C ARG A 32 -8.78 4.86 6.07
N ALA A 33 -8.26 3.80 5.45
CA ALA A 33 -8.67 2.43 5.73
C ALA A 33 -8.43 2.03 7.19
N HIS A 34 -7.31 2.47 7.78
CA HIS A 34 -7.00 2.29 9.19
C HIS A 34 -8.05 2.95 10.11
N GLY A 35 -8.43 4.20 9.82
CA GLY A 35 -9.52 4.87 10.55
C GLY A 35 -10.87 4.16 10.42
N GLN A 36 -11.19 3.65 9.22
CA GLN A 36 -12.39 2.87 8.99
C GLN A 36 -12.37 1.54 9.76
N LEU A 37 -11.23 0.85 9.83
CA LEU A 37 -11.05 -0.37 10.61
C LEU A 37 -11.23 -0.11 12.11
N GLY A 38 -10.70 1.00 12.64
CA GLY A 38 -10.98 1.43 14.01
C GLY A 38 -12.48 1.63 14.25
N GLY A 39 -13.19 2.20 13.27
CA GLY A 39 -14.65 2.26 13.28
C GLY A 39 -15.32 0.88 13.33
N VAL A 40 -14.84 -0.10 12.55
CA VAL A 40 -15.34 -1.48 12.57
C VAL A 40 -15.17 -2.13 13.94
N ILE A 41 -14.01 -1.96 14.57
CA ILE A 41 -13.75 -2.46 15.93
C ILE A 41 -14.76 -1.85 16.92
N ALA A 42 -14.90 -0.53 16.92
CA ALA A 42 -15.86 0.15 17.80
C ALA A 42 -17.31 -0.30 17.58
N MET A 43 -17.71 -0.57 16.33
CA MET A 43 -19.05 -1.09 16.03
C MET A 43 -19.28 -2.48 16.65
N ILE A 44 -18.27 -3.34 16.64
CA ILE A 44 -18.33 -4.67 17.26
C ILE A 44 -18.42 -4.53 18.78
N GLU A 45 -17.58 -3.70 19.38
CA GLU A 45 -17.58 -3.44 20.83
C GLU A 45 -18.92 -2.87 21.32
N GLN A 46 -19.59 -2.05 20.49
CA GLN A 46 -20.91 -1.49 20.75
C GLN A 46 -22.06 -2.48 20.49
N GLY A 47 -21.78 -3.70 20.03
CA GLY A 47 -22.80 -4.71 19.74
C GLY A 47 -23.71 -4.36 18.55
N ARG A 48 -23.19 -3.64 17.54
CA ARG A 48 -23.97 -3.31 16.35
C ARG A 48 -24.35 -4.54 15.52
N SER A 49 -25.32 -4.37 14.63
CA SER A 49 -25.81 -5.44 13.79
C SER A 49 -24.70 -6.03 12.89
N CYS A 50 -24.75 -7.36 12.70
CA CYS A 50 -23.84 -8.06 11.79
C CYS A 50 -23.84 -7.43 10.38
N LYS A 51 -25.01 -7.04 9.88
CA LYS A 51 -25.16 -6.39 8.57
C LYS A 51 -24.34 -5.09 8.48
N ASP A 52 -24.41 -4.23 9.49
CA ASP A 52 -23.68 -2.95 9.50
C ASP A 52 -22.17 -3.17 9.57
N VAL A 53 -21.73 -4.09 10.44
CA VAL A 53 -20.32 -4.45 10.62
C VAL A 53 -19.74 -5.00 9.31
N VAL A 54 -20.40 -5.98 8.69
CA VAL A 54 -19.95 -6.59 7.44
C VAL A 54 -19.94 -5.59 6.29
N THR A 55 -20.94 -4.69 6.23
CA THR A 55 -20.99 -3.64 5.20
C THR A 55 -19.77 -2.73 5.28
N GLN A 56 -19.40 -2.29 6.49
CA GLN A 56 -18.23 -1.43 6.65
C GLN A 56 -16.91 -2.17 6.53
N LEU A 57 -16.82 -3.41 7.01
CA LEU A 57 -15.65 -4.25 6.78
C LEU A 57 -15.40 -4.45 5.27
N ALA A 58 -16.46 -4.67 4.48
CA ALA A 58 -16.35 -4.75 3.02
C ALA A 58 -15.95 -3.41 2.37
N ALA A 59 -16.22 -2.27 3.00
CA ALA A 59 -15.72 -0.97 2.54
C ALA A 59 -14.22 -0.82 2.84
N VAL A 60 -13.76 -1.29 4.01
CA VAL A 60 -12.33 -1.34 4.38
C VAL A 60 -11.56 -2.24 3.42
N SER A 61 -12.01 -3.48 3.19
CA SER A 61 -11.37 -4.41 2.25
C SER A 61 -11.23 -3.78 0.85
N ARG A 62 -12.30 -3.21 0.28
CA ARG A 62 -12.21 -2.49 -1.01
C ARG A 62 -11.27 -1.28 -1.00
N ALA A 63 -11.00 -0.69 0.17
CA ALA A 63 -10.02 0.37 0.28
C ALA A 63 -8.60 -0.18 0.21
N LEU A 64 -8.35 -1.30 0.89
CA LEU A 64 -7.08 -2.04 0.90
C LEU A 64 -6.77 -2.62 -0.49
N ASP A 65 -7.72 -3.28 -1.15
CA ASP A 65 -7.50 -3.88 -2.49
C ASP A 65 -7.05 -2.80 -3.49
N ARG A 66 -7.72 -1.65 -3.46
CA ARG A 66 -7.36 -0.50 -4.32
C ARG A 66 -6.00 0.09 -4.01
N ALA A 67 -5.55 0.03 -2.76
CA ALA A 67 -4.18 0.42 -2.41
C ALA A 67 -3.17 -0.62 -2.92
N GLY A 68 -3.44 -1.90 -2.70
CA GLY A 68 -2.61 -3.02 -3.20
C GLY A 68 -2.44 -2.98 -4.72
N PHE A 69 -3.53 -2.84 -5.48
CA PHE A 69 -3.46 -2.73 -6.94
C PHE A 69 -2.63 -1.53 -7.41
N LYS A 70 -2.68 -0.40 -6.68
CA LYS A 70 -1.90 0.78 -7.03
C LYS A 70 -0.40 0.55 -6.79
N ILE A 71 -0.03 -0.15 -5.73
CA ILE A 71 1.36 -0.56 -5.43
C ILE A 71 1.88 -1.48 -6.54
N VAL A 72 1.14 -2.54 -6.87
CA VAL A 72 1.53 -3.49 -7.93
C VAL A 72 1.63 -2.79 -9.29
N ALA A 73 0.68 -1.91 -9.61
CA ALA A 73 0.72 -1.13 -10.85
C ALA A 73 1.93 -0.18 -10.92
N SER A 74 2.37 0.36 -9.77
CA SER A 74 3.58 1.18 -9.70
C SER A 74 4.83 0.32 -9.98
N GLY A 75 4.94 -0.86 -9.35
CA GLY A 75 6.01 -1.81 -9.63
C GLY A 75 6.06 -2.26 -11.10
N LEU A 76 4.90 -2.51 -11.73
CA LEU A 76 4.83 -2.84 -13.15
C LEU A 76 5.37 -1.72 -14.06
N ARG A 77 5.03 -0.45 -13.75
CA ARG A 77 5.54 0.71 -14.50
C ARG A 77 7.06 0.80 -14.38
N ASP A 78 7.59 0.61 -13.18
CA ASP A 78 9.04 0.60 -12.94
C ASP A 78 9.76 -0.50 -13.72
N CYS A 79 9.16 -1.70 -13.84
CA CYS A 79 9.73 -2.78 -14.63
C CYS A 79 9.71 -2.49 -16.14
N ILE A 80 8.67 -1.84 -16.67
CA ILE A 80 8.55 -1.51 -18.10
C ILE A 80 9.45 -0.31 -18.48
N THR A 81 9.63 0.65 -17.57
CA THR A 81 10.34 1.90 -17.85
C THR A 81 11.85 1.81 -17.63
N ARG A 82 12.33 0.75 -16.95
CA ARG A 82 13.76 0.53 -16.71
C ARG A 82 14.41 -0.10 -17.95
N PRO A 83 15.42 0.55 -18.56
CA PRO A 83 16.16 -0.03 -19.68
C PRO A 83 16.93 -1.28 -19.24
N GLU A 84 16.87 -2.34 -20.05
CA GLU A 84 17.75 -3.51 -19.88
C GLU A 84 19.22 -3.07 -19.81
N GLY A 85 19.90 -3.36 -18.70
CA GLY A 85 21.32 -3.01 -18.50
C GLY A 85 21.59 -1.67 -17.81
N SER A 86 20.60 -0.99 -17.23
CA SER A 86 20.87 0.17 -16.37
C SER A 86 21.73 -0.24 -15.16
N PRO A 87 22.89 0.41 -14.89
CA PRO A 87 23.82 0.03 -13.82
C PRO A 87 23.34 0.50 -12.43
N THR A 88 22.03 0.54 -12.21
CA THR A 88 21.50 0.65 -10.86
C THR A 88 21.69 -0.71 -10.20
N ASP A 89 22.46 -0.77 -9.12
CA ASP A 89 22.82 -1.95 -8.29
C ASP A 89 21.64 -2.78 -7.73
N ARG A 90 20.41 -2.56 -8.21
CA ARG A 90 19.20 -3.18 -7.69
C ARG A 90 18.46 -3.93 -8.80
N PRO A 91 18.29 -5.26 -8.67
CA PRO A 91 17.34 -5.98 -9.50
C PRO A 91 15.94 -5.41 -9.24
N GLY A 92 15.25 -5.00 -10.30
CA GLY A 92 13.81 -4.76 -10.23
C GLY A 92 13.05 -6.07 -9.99
N LEU A 93 11.76 -5.99 -9.67
CA LEU A 93 10.91 -7.18 -9.56
C LEU A 93 10.83 -7.88 -10.93
N SER A 94 10.97 -9.20 -10.95
CA SER A 94 10.71 -9.98 -12.16
C SER A 94 9.21 -10.01 -12.49
N ILE A 95 8.87 -10.32 -13.74
CA ILE A 95 7.48 -10.47 -14.18
C ILE A 95 6.76 -11.55 -13.35
N ASP A 96 7.43 -12.67 -13.08
CA ASP A 96 6.88 -13.78 -12.29
C ASP A 96 6.58 -13.38 -10.83
N GLU A 97 7.41 -12.52 -10.23
CA GLU A 97 7.16 -11.98 -8.89
C GLU A 97 5.97 -11.02 -8.88
N LEU A 98 5.85 -10.17 -9.89
CA LEU A 98 4.71 -9.28 -10.06
C LEU A 98 3.40 -10.04 -10.29
N GLU A 99 3.43 -11.12 -11.07
CA GLU A 99 2.27 -12.01 -11.25
C GLU A 99 1.82 -12.61 -9.92
N LYS A 100 2.74 -13.13 -9.11
CA LYS A 100 2.43 -13.67 -7.78
C LYS A 100 1.82 -12.63 -6.86
N LEU A 101 2.38 -11.41 -6.84
CA LEU A 101 1.86 -10.31 -6.04
C LEU A 101 0.44 -9.91 -6.50
N PHE A 102 0.20 -9.83 -7.80
CA PHE A 102 -1.13 -9.55 -8.34
C PHE A 102 -2.16 -10.62 -7.95
N LEU A 103 -1.80 -11.90 -8.10
CA LEU A 103 -2.69 -13.02 -7.74
C LEU A 103 -3.00 -13.08 -6.23
N SER A 104 -2.11 -12.56 -5.37
CA SER A 104 -2.38 -12.47 -3.92
C SER A 104 -3.44 -11.44 -3.53
N LEU A 105 -3.82 -10.55 -4.46
CA LEU A 105 -4.82 -9.50 -4.27
C LEU A 105 -6.18 -9.83 -4.95
N ALA A 106 -6.29 -11.00 -5.57
CA ALA A 106 -7.45 -11.46 -6.34
C ALA A 106 -8.44 -12.31 -5.52
#